data_AF-A0ABD7QFU4-F1
#
_entry.id   AF-A0ABD7QFU4-F1
#
_cell.length_a   1.000
_cell.length_b   1.000
_cell.length_c   1.000
_cell.angle_alpha   90.00
_cell.angle_beta   90.00
_cell.angle_gamma   90.00
#
_symmetry.space_group_name_H-M   'P 1'
#
loop_
_entity.id
_entity.type
_entity.pdbx_description
1 polymer ?
#
loop_
_entity_poly.entity_id
_entity_poly.type
_entity_poly.pdbx_seq_one_letter_code
_entity_poly.pdbx_strand_id
1 'polypeptide(L)'
;MAKNRSRRLRKKMHIDEFQEVGFSVAWRFPDGSSEEHIDQTVNDLINEVIEPNKLAFDGSGYLSWEGLICLQEIGKCTEEHQAIVRKWLEERQLADVRTSELFDIWWD
;
A
#
# COMPACT_ATOMS: atom_id res chain seq x y z
N MET A 1 17.89 19.14 -21.08
CA MET A 1 16.91 19.11 -22.20
C MET A 1 15.63 18.47 -21.70
N ALA A 2 14.52 19.19 -21.65
CA ALA A 2 13.22 18.56 -21.44
C ALA A 2 12.93 17.69 -22.68
N LYS A 3 12.96 16.37 -22.53
CA LYS A 3 12.48 15.46 -23.58
C LYS A 3 10.97 15.71 -23.69
N ASN A 4 10.54 16.44 -24.71
CA ASN A 4 9.12 16.62 -25.00
C ASN A 4 8.53 15.25 -25.37
N ARG A 5 8.02 14.53 -24.37
CA ARG A 5 7.41 13.22 -24.52
C ARG A 5 5.94 13.40 -24.90
N SER A 6 5.47 12.69 -25.92
CA SER A 6 4.05 12.68 -26.24
C SER A 6 3.24 12.06 -25.11
N ARG A 7 1.94 12.39 -25.02
CA ARG A 7 1.04 11.84 -24.00
C ARG A 7 1.05 10.30 -23.95
N ARG A 8 1.11 9.65 -25.12
CA ARG A 8 1.23 8.18 -25.21
C ARG A 8 2.53 7.67 -24.59
N LEU A 9 3.66 8.36 -24.79
CA LEU A 9 4.93 7.98 -24.18
C LEU A 9 4.92 8.19 -22.66
N ARG A 10 4.33 9.29 -22.18
CA ARG A 10 4.17 9.53 -20.74
C ARG A 10 3.34 8.44 -20.06
N LYS A 11 2.23 8.04 -20.69
CA LYS A 11 1.41 6.91 -20.23
C LYS A 11 2.20 5.60 -20.19
N LYS A 12 2.92 5.28 -21.27
CA LYS A 12 3.70 4.04 -21.36
C LYS A 12 4.81 3.98 -20.30
N MET A 13 5.34 5.13 -19.90
CA MET A 13 6.42 5.25 -18.92
C MET A 13 5.91 5.48 -17.49
N HIS A 14 4.60 5.64 -17.26
CA HIS A 14 4.02 5.98 -15.94
C HIS A 14 4.67 7.23 -15.31
N ILE A 15 4.73 8.33 -16.06
CA ILE A 15 5.33 9.60 -15.61
C ILE A 15 4.35 10.76 -15.80
N ASP A 16 4.69 11.90 -15.19
CA ASP A 16 3.91 13.15 -15.23
C ASP A 16 2.46 12.88 -14.77
N GLU A 17 1.45 13.06 -15.64
CA GLU A 17 0.05 12.82 -15.29
C GLU A 17 -0.32 11.34 -15.11
N PHE A 18 0.62 10.43 -15.38
CA PHE A 18 0.47 8.99 -15.18
C PHE A 18 1.36 8.44 -14.08
N GLN A 19 1.97 9.31 -13.28
CA GLN A 19 2.80 8.88 -12.16
C GLN A 19 1.92 8.28 -11.06
N GLU A 20 2.36 7.13 -10.56
CA GLU A 20 1.72 6.43 -9.44
C GLU A 20 2.69 6.39 -8.26
N VAL A 21 2.25 6.94 -7.14
CA VAL A 21 3.05 6.97 -5.91
C VAL A 21 2.35 6.13 -4.86
N GLY A 22 3.09 5.20 -4.27
CA GLY A 22 2.64 4.27 -3.26
C GLY A 22 3.62 4.20 -2.10
N PHE A 23 3.42 3.22 -1.24
CA PHE A 23 4.33 2.90 -0.14
C PHE A 23 4.20 1.43 0.23
N SER A 24 5.29 0.87 0.75
CA SER A 24 5.28 -0.47 1.31
C SER A 24 4.81 -0.42 2.75
N VAL A 25 4.13 -1.48 3.17
CA VAL A 25 3.70 -1.72 4.54
C VAL A 25 4.13 -3.13 4.95
N ALA A 26 4.58 -3.27 6.19
CA ALA A 26 4.91 -4.57 6.77
C ALA A 26 4.46 -4.62 8.22
N TRP A 27 4.03 -5.81 8.66
CA TRP A 27 3.65 -6.08 10.04
C TRP A 27 3.80 -7.56 10.35
N ARG A 28 3.66 -7.90 11.63
CA ARG A 28 3.74 -9.26 12.13
C ARG A 28 2.53 -9.58 13.02
N PHE A 29 1.95 -10.76 12.82
CA PHE A 29 0.97 -11.34 13.72
C PHE A 29 1.67 -11.95 14.95
N PRO A 30 1.03 -11.93 16.13
CA PRO A 30 1.52 -12.64 17.30
C PRO A 30 1.82 -14.12 17.01
N ASP A 31 2.84 -14.67 17.67
CA ASP A 31 3.16 -16.08 17.51
C ASP A 31 1.99 -16.95 17.97
N GLY A 32 1.62 -17.93 17.12
CA GLY A 32 0.49 -18.81 17.38
C GLY A 32 -0.87 -18.27 16.90
N SER A 33 -0.91 -17.12 16.20
CA SER A 33 -2.11 -16.71 15.46
C SER A 33 -2.53 -17.81 14.48
N SER A 34 -3.84 -18.13 14.45
CA SER A 34 -4.38 -19.12 13.51
C SER A 34 -4.48 -18.53 12.10
N GLU A 35 -4.53 -19.41 11.11
CA GLU A 35 -4.76 -19.03 9.70
C GLU A 35 -6.05 -18.23 9.53
N GLU A 36 -7.14 -18.66 10.17
CA GLU A 36 -8.43 -17.98 10.08
C GLU A 36 -8.39 -16.56 10.66
N HIS A 37 -7.60 -16.35 11.73
CA HIS A 37 -7.42 -15.03 12.30
C HIS A 37 -6.60 -14.11 11.39
N ILE A 38 -5.56 -14.65 10.74
CA ILE A 38 -4.75 -13.93 9.76
C ILE A 38 -5.64 -13.52 8.58
N ASP A 39 -6.34 -14.48 7.99
CA ASP A 39 -7.24 -14.26 6.85
C ASP A 39 -8.32 -13.23 7.17
N GLN A 40 -8.97 -13.34 8.34
CA GLN A 40 -9.98 -12.39 8.76
C GLN A 40 -9.39 -10.98 8.97
N THR A 41 -8.19 -10.88 9.55
CA THR A 41 -7.55 -9.57 9.76
C THR A 41 -7.20 -8.90 8.43
N VAL A 42 -6.72 -9.65 7.44
CA VAL A 42 -6.43 -9.09 6.11
C VAL A 42 -7.72 -8.71 5.39
N ASN A 43 -8.78 -9.51 5.51
CA ASN A 43 -10.10 -9.13 4.98
C ASN A 43 -10.63 -7.84 5.64
N ASP A 44 -10.50 -7.71 6.96
CA ASP A 44 -10.90 -6.49 7.69
C ASP A 44 -10.06 -5.29 7.23
N LEU A 45 -8.74 -5.44 7.04
CA LEU A 45 -7.88 -4.37 6.51
C LEU A 45 -8.40 -3.89 5.16
N ILE A 46 -8.74 -4.82 4.27
CA ILE A 46 -9.24 -4.50 2.92
C ILE A 46 -10.56 -3.73 3.02
N ASN A 47 -11.52 -4.26 3.78
CA ASN A 47 -12.88 -3.72 3.85
C ASN A 47 -12.97 -2.41 4.66
N GLU A 48 -12.18 -2.25 5.71
CA GLU A 48 -12.27 -1.11 6.63
C GLU A 48 -11.32 0.04 6.25
N VAL A 49 -10.20 -0.26 5.59
CA VAL A 49 -9.16 0.73 5.27
C VAL A 49 -8.91 0.86 3.79
N ILE A 50 -8.64 -0.25 3.07
CA ILE A 50 -8.17 -0.16 1.69
C ILE A 50 -9.29 0.33 0.76
N GLU A 51 -10.44 -0.35 0.74
CA GLU A 51 -11.55 -0.01 -0.16
C GLU A 51 -12.16 1.37 0.14
N PRO A 52 -12.48 1.76 1.39
CA PRO A 52 -13.13 3.04 1.67
C PRO A 52 -12.25 4.25 1.32
N ASN A 53 -10.92 4.09 1.38
CA ASN A 53 -9.96 5.13 1.02
C ASN A 53 -9.52 5.05 -0.45
N LYS A 54 -10.15 4.20 -1.27
CA LYS A 54 -9.83 4.00 -2.70
C LYS A 54 -8.36 3.60 -2.93
N LEU A 55 -7.82 2.82 -2.00
CA LEU A 55 -6.49 2.24 -2.08
C LEU A 55 -6.56 0.85 -2.72
N ALA A 56 -5.45 0.43 -3.29
CA ALA A 56 -5.19 -0.94 -3.70
C ALA A 56 -4.07 -1.49 -2.80
N PHE A 57 -4.20 -2.76 -2.40
CA PHE A 57 -3.21 -3.47 -1.62
C PHE A 57 -2.81 -4.74 -2.37
N ASP A 58 -1.51 -4.88 -2.65
CA ASP A 58 -0.91 -6.10 -3.17
C ASP A 58 0.12 -6.58 -2.16
N GLY A 59 -0.10 -7.75 -1.58
CA GLY A 59 0.71 -8.23 -0.46
C GLY A 59 0.61 -9.72 -0.26
N SER A 60 1.59 -10.26 0.46
CA SER A 60 1.62 -11.67 0.81
C SER A 60 2.32 -11.87 2.15
N GLY A 61 2.01 -12.97 2.81
CA GLY A 61 2.60 -13.29 4.10
C GLY A 61 1.95 -14.48 4.76
N TYR A 62 2.46 -14.77 5.95
CA TYR A 62 1.82 -15.69 6.91
C TYR A 62 1.77 -15.00 8.28
N LEU A 63 2.68 -15.35 9.20
CA LEU A 63 2.84 -14.59 10.44
C LEU A 63 3.52 -13.24 10.21
N SER A 64 4.34 -13.10 9.15
CA SER A 64 4.90 -11.82 8.73
C SER A 64 4.33 -11.46 7.37
N TRP A 65 3.75 -10.28 7.28
CA TRP A 65 3.14 -9.75 6.07
C TRP A 65 3.92 -8.55 5.56
N GLU A 66 4.01 -8.48 4.24
CA GLU A 66 4.54 -7.35 3.51
C GLU A 66 3.67 -7.12 2.28
N GLY A 67 3.48 -5.85 1.93
CA GLY A 67 2.79 -5.49 0.70
C GLY A 67 2.99 -4.05 0.30
N LEU A 68 2.55 -3.76 -0.92
CA LEU A 68 2.53 -2.45 -1.53
C LEU A 68 1.11 -1.88 -1.47
N ILE A 69 1.00 -0.61 -1.10
CA ILE A 69 -0.24 0.16 -1.15
C ILE A 69 -0.08 1.30 -2.15
N CYS A 70 -1.03 1.42 -3.07
CA CYS A 70 -1.19 2.55 -3.99
C CYS A 70 -2.67 2.96 -4.08
N LEU A 71 -3.01 3.93 -4.93
CA LEU A 71 -4.41 4.24 -5.24
C LEU A 71 -4.97 3.21 -6.23
N GLN A 72 -6.28 2.93 -6.19
CA GLN A 72 -6.95 2.08 -7.20
C GLN A 72 -6.95 2.71 -8.59
N GLU A 73 -6.93 4.05 -8.64
CA GLU A 73 -6.80 4.83 -9.86
C GLU A 73 -5.42 5.48 -9.93
N ILE A 74 -4.96 5.82 -11.14
CA ILE A 74 -3.68 6.50 -11.34
C ILE A 74 -3.61 7.77 -10.48
N GLY A 75 -2.63 7.82 -9.59
CA GLY A 75 -2.38 8.97 -8.74
C GLY A 75 -1.43 8.65 -7.60
N LYS A 76 -1.43 9.52 -6.59
CA LYS A 76 -0.41 9.52 -5.55
C LYS A 76 -1.02 9.31 -4.18
N CYS A 77 -0.53 8.32 -3.45
CA CYS A 77 -0.77 8.22 -2.03
C CYS A 77 -0.17 9.43 -1.30
N THR A 78 -0.76 9.76 -0.16
CA THR A 78 -0.33 10.83 0.74
C THR A 78 0.13 10.24 2.06
N GLU A 79 0.80 11.05 2.88
CA GLU A 79 1.15 10.67 4.25
C GLU A 79 -0.10 10.38 5.11
N GLU A 80 -1.24 10.98 4.78
CA GLU A 80 -2.52 10.68 5.44
C GLU A 80 -2.96 9.23 5.19
N HIS A 81 -2.78 8.71 3.97
CA HIS A 81 -3.06 7.29 3.69
C HIS A 81 -2.15 6.37 4.50
N GLN A 82 -0.86 6.71 4.62
CA GLN A 82 0.08 5.94 5.45
C GLN A 82 -0.34 5.96 6.92
N ALA A 83 -0.74 7.13 7.43
CA ALA A 83 -1.17 7.29 8.82
C ALA A 83 -2.43 6.48 9.14
N ILE A 84 -3.42 6.45 8.24
CA ILE A 84 -4.65 5.67 8.43
C ILE A 84 -4.33 4.17 8.48
N VAL A 85 -3.50 3.66 7.55
CA VAL A 85 -3.11 2.24 7.52
C VAL A 85 -2.32 1.87 8.78
N ARG A 86 -1.29 2.66 9.11
CA ARG A 86 -0.45 2.42 10.30
C ARG A 86 -1.30 2.39 11.57
N LYS A 87 -2.16 3.39 11.76
CA LYS A 87 -3.03 3.51 12.92
C LYS A 87 -3.93 2.28 13.08
N TRP A 88 -4.55 1.83 11.99
CA TRP A 88 -5.44 0.67 12.02
C TRP A 88 -4.70 -0.63 12.42
N LEU A 89 -3.49 -0.83 11.90
CA LEU A 89 -2.66 -1.99 12.25
C LEU A 89 -2.21 -1.96 13.72
N GLU A 90 -1.81 -0.78 14.22
CA GLU A 90 -1.39 -0.58 15.61
C GLU A 90 -2.55 -0.76 16.61
N GLU A 91 -3.74 -0.26 16.29
CA GLU A 91 -4.95 -0.41 17.14
C GLU A 91 -5.37 -1.88 17.33
N ARG A 92 -5.02 -2.74 16.36
CA ARG A 92 -5.26 -4.20 16.42
C ARG A 92 -4.11 -4.97 17.05
N GLN A 93 -3.14 -4.28 17.65
CA GLN A 93 -2.01 -4.88 18.39
C GLN A 93 -1.13 -5.80 17.53
N LEU A 94 -1.06 -5.53 16.22
CA LEU A 94 -0.09 -6.20 15.35
C LEU A 94 1.32 -5.71 15.70
N ALA A 95 2.30 -6.61 15.62
CA ALA A 95 3.68 -6.34 15.96
C ALA A 95 4.44 -5.77 14.74
N ASP A 96 5.57 -5.10 15.01
CA ASP A 96 6.51 -4.64 13.98
C ASP A 96 5.87 -3.85 12.82
N VAL A 97 4.82 -3.08 13.09
CA VAL A 97 4.14 -2.26 12.07
C VAL A 97 5.10 -1.22 11.53
N ARG A 98 5.34 -1.24 10.22
CA ARG A 98 6.24 -0.34 9.49
C ARG A 98 5.60 0.07 8.17
N THR A 99 5.84 1.31 7.76
CA THR A 99 5.61 1.76 6.39
C THR A 99 6.88 2.40 5.85
N SER A 100 7.12 2.29 4.55
CA SER A 100 8.21 3.00 3.89
C SER A 100 7.91 4.49 3.75
N GLU A 101 8.86 5.25 3.18
CA GLU A 101 8.56 6.54 2.55
C GLU A 101 7.66 6.34 1.31
N LEU A 102 7.06 7.43 0.82
CA LEU A 102 6.31 7.42 -0.44
C LEU A 102 7.30 7.35 -1.62
N PHE A 103 7.06 6.44 -2.57
CA PHE A 103 7.93 6.23 -3.73
C PHE A 103 7.14 5.99 -5.01
N ASP A 104 7.81 6.15 -6.17
CA ASP A 104 7.22 5.88 -7.47
C ASP A 104 7.23 4.38 -7.75
N ILE A 105 6.04 3.76 -7.80
CA ILE A 105 5.90 2.30 -7.84
C ILE A 105 6.41 1.66 -9.14
N TRP A 106 6.76 2.47 -10.14
CA TRP A 106 7.26 2.01 -11.43
C TRP A 106 8.77 2.16 -11.60
N TRP A 107 9.41 2.98 -10.77
CA TRP A 107 10.80 3.41 -11.00
C TRP A 107 11.72 3.30 -9.78
N ASP A 108 11.18 3.25 -8.56
CA ASP A 108 11.92 2.94 -7.32
C ASP A 108 11.81 1.46 -6.96
#